data_AF-A0ABD0Y9A3-F1
#
_entry.id   AF-A0ABD0Y9A3-F1
#
_cell.length_a   1.000
_cell.length_b   1.000
_cell.length_c   1.000
_cell.angle_alpha   90.00
_cell.angle_beta   90.00
_cell.angle_gamma   90.00
#
_symmetry.space_group_name_H-M   'P 1'
#
loop_
_entity.id
_entity.type
_entity.pdbx_description
1 polymer ?
#
loop_
_entity_poly.entity_id
_entity_poly.type
_entity_poly.pdbx_seq_one_letter_code
_entity_poly.pdbx_strand_id
1 'polypeptide(L)'
;DTSDAIVVTLDGRVHTDDSLALREIIREIHSDQISEEAVVTGSFADNLLFVLESLKSADKTKTKPVIFVLDEFQLFCCHPNQTLLYNLFDIVQSQQSGAIFVVGITCRVDVTELLEKRVKSRYSHRQIRLDGCEVGGVKVDRVKQRLELMRDWLTSPSDSAHAKKFNKSVADLTRHPTVIESVKRHLQLDSNVNKFKSVLFSLVCRLNETNPFITLKDVEEVFTELFADDKVELLKDLSVLELCLVVAMKHQSEIYDCEPFNFEMITARYLKFATGHFSAVQITQRPVLLMAFERIKELEIILSVGGSHSKKEYQLYGLAVTGEQIDRAIASYPGLPTEVAQWAATSPC
;
A
#
# COMPACT_ATOMS: atom_id res chain seq x y z
N ASP A 1 -26.27 -17.49 -22.04
CA ASP A 1 -25.26 -18.16 -21.20
C ASP A 1 -25.72 -18.22 -19.76
N THR A 2 -25.75 -19.45 -19.24
CA THR A 2 -26.40 -19.90 -18.02
C THR A 2 -25.68 -19.41 -16.76
N SER A 3 -26.21 -18.39 -16.09
CA SER A 3 -25.87 -18.12 -14.70
C SER A 3 -26.57 -19.15 -13.80
N ASP A 4 -25.93 -20.29 -13.62
CA ASP A 4 -26.36 -21.38 -12.73
C ASP A 4 -26.35 -20.97 -11.24
N ALA A 5 -25.76 -19.82 -10.90
CA ALA A 5 -25.75 -19.23 -9.57
C ALA A 5 -25.90 -17.69 -9.64
N ILE A 6 -26.50 -17.11 -8.60
CA ILE A 6 -26.51 -15.66 -8.36
C ILE A 6 -25.31 -15.37 -7.46
N VAL A 7 -24.42 -14.46 -7.88
CA VAL A 7 -23.27 -14.04 -7.07
C VAL A 7 -23.58 -12.65 -6.54
N VAL A 8 -23.48 -12.51 -5.22
CA VAL A 8 -23.70 -11.25 -4.49
C VAL A 8 -22.37 -10.81 -3.91
N THR A 9 -21.86 -9.64 -4.32
CA THR A 9 -20.52 -9.17 -3.92
C THR A 9 -20.63 -7.95 -3.02
N LEU A 10 -20.13 -8.07 -1.79
CA LEU A 10 -20.16 -7.00 -0.79
C LEU A 10 -18.76 -6.65 -0.35
N ASP A 11 -18.35 -5.39 -0.53
CA ASP A 11 -17.09 -4.85 0.00
C ASP A 11 -17.35 -4.15 1.34
N GLY A 12 -16.66 -4.55 2.40
CA GLY A 12 -16.76 -3.93 3.72
C GLY A 12 -16.30 -2.47 3.79
N ARG A 13 -15.53 -1.99 2.80
CA ARG A 13 -15.15 -0.57 2.66
C ARG A 13 -16.31 0.29 2.17
N VAL A 14 -17.14 -0.27 1.31
CA VAL A 14 -18.30 0.43 0.72
C VAL A 14 -19.51 0.28 1.63
N HIS A 15 -19.74 -0.93 2.13
CA HIS A 15 -20.87 -1.28 2.97
C HIS A 15 -20.50 -1.13 4.45
N THR A 16 -20.37 0.11 4.91
CA THR A 16 -19.99 0.45 6.30
C THR A 16 -21.09 0.21 7.33
N ASP A 17 -22.32 -0.06 6.89
CA ASP A 17 -23.47 -0.39 7.72
C ASP A 17 -24.25 -1.57 7.11
N ASP A 18 -24.86 -2.38 7.97
CA ASP A 18 -25.68 -3.52 7.58
C ASP A 18 -26.86 -3.08 6.68
N SER A 19 -27.37 -1.86 6.87
CA SER A 19 -28.44 -1.30 6.03
C SER A 19 -28.03 -1.12 4.57
N LEU A 20 -26.79 -0.69 4.33
CA LEU A 20 -26.25 -0.52 2.97
C LEU A 20 -26.01 -1.87 2.32
N ALA A 21 -25.42 -2.81 3.06
CA ALA A 21 -25.21 -4.18 2.60
C ALA A 21 -26.54 -4.84 2.19
N LEU A 22 -27.59 -4.71 3.00
CA LEU A 22 -28.89 -5.30 2.68
C LEU A 22 -29.54 -4.69 1.43
N ARG A 23 -29.40 -3.39 1.20
CA ARG A 23 -29.90 -2.75 -0.02
C ARG A 23 -29.23 -3.32 -1.26
N GLU A 24 -27.91 -3.52 -1.21
CA GLU A 24 -27.18 -4.11 -2.33
C GLU A 24 -27.55 -5.58 -2.55
N ILE A 25 -27.69 -6.35 -1.46
CA ILE A 25 -28.19 -7.74 -1.53
C ILE A 25 -29.55 -7.80 -2.24
N ILE A 26 -30.47 -6.92 -1.87
CA ILE A 26 -31.80 -6.86 -2.49
C ILE A 26 -31.68 -6.54 -3.98
N ARG A 27 -30.85 -5.56 -4.33
CA ARG A 27 -30.60 -5.13 -5.70
C ARG A 27 -30.04 -6.27 -6.55
N GLU A 28 -29.02 -6.96 -6.08
CA GLU A 28 -28.36 -8.04 -6.82
C GLU A 28 -29.25 -9.30 -6.94
N ILE A 29 -30.05 -9.62 -5.91
CA ILE A 29 -30.96 -10.78 -5.95
C ILE A 29 -32.18 -10.52 -6.86
N HIS A 30 -32.70 -9.29 -6.90
CA HIS A 30 -33.95 -8.96 -7.61
C HIS A 30 -33.73 -8.20 -8.93
N SER A 31 -32.51 -8.20 -9.47
CA SER A 31 -32.14 -7.46 -10.68
C SER A 31 -33.02 -7.77 -11.91
N ASP A 32 -33.73 -8.90 -11.93
CA ASP A 32 -34.62 -9.30 -13.03
C ASP A 32 -36.10 -8.93 -12.84
N GLN A 33 -36.55 -8.50 -11.64
CA GLN A 33 -37.99 -8.41 -11.34
C GLN A 33 -38.52 -7.07 -10.79
N ILE A 34 -37.67 -6.05 -10.54
CA ILE A 34 -38.13 -4.88 -9.75
C ILE A 34 -37.66 -3.55 -10.34
N SER A 35 -38.61 -2.65 -10.60
CA SER A 35 -38.36 -1.21 -10.88
C SER A 35 -37.67 -0.57 -9.67
N GLU A 36 -36.56 0.12 -9.93
CA GLU A 36 -35.55 0.63 -8.97
C GLU A 36 -36.07 1.46 -7.77
N GLU A 37 -37.32 1.92 -7.79
CA GLU A 37 -37.86 2.87 -6.80
C GLU A 37 -38.69 2.22 -5.66
N ALA A 38 -39.13 0.96 -5.80
CA ALA A 38 -40.17 0.41 -4.91
C ALA A 38 -39.67 -0.28 -3.62
N VAL A 39 -38.43 -0.78 -3.57
CA VAL A 39 -37.98 -1.68 -2.48
C VAL A 39 -37.05 -1.02 -1.45
N VAL A 40 -36.47 0.14 -1.75
CA VAL A 40 -35.48 0.77 -0.86
C VAL A 40 -36.10 1.63 0.25
N THR A 41 -37.43 1.71 0.34
CA THR A 41 -38.15 2.57 1.29
C THR A 41 -38.60 1.86 2.58
N GLY A 42 -38.44 0.54 2.68
CA GLY A 42 -38.80 -0.25 3.86
C GLY A 42 -37.81 -0.09 5.04
N SER A 43 -38.28 -0.41 6.26
CA SER A 43 -37.43 -0.49 7.45
C SER A 43 -36.36 -1.58 7.29
N PHE A 44 -35.23 -1.47 7.99
CA PHE A 44 -34.17 -2.50 8.00
C PHE A 44 -34.73 -3.90 8.27
N ALA A 45 -35.67 -4.02 9.22
CA ALA A 45 -36.30 -5.29 9.57
C ALA A 45 -37.15 -5.85 8.43
N ASP A 46 -37.88 -5.01 7.69
CA ASP A 46 -38.72 -5.42 6.57
C ASP A 46 -37.85 -5.87 5.39
N ASN A 47 -36.78 -5.13 5.10
CA ASN A 47 -35.80 -5.48 4.07
C ASN A 47 -35.11 -6.82 4.39
N LEU A 48 -34.74 -7.03 5.65
CA LEU A 48 -34.14 -8.28 6.10
C LEU A 48 -35.14 -9.44 6.02
N LEU A 49 -36.38 -9.25 6.47
CA LEU A 49 -37.44 -10.27 6.37
C LEU A 49 -37.74 -10.61 4.91
N PHE A 50 -37.81 -9.62 4.03
CA PHE A 50 -38.03 -9.81 2.60
C PHE A 50 -36.90 -10.62 1.95
N VAL A 51 -35.63 -10.31 2.26
CA VAL A 51 -34.48 -11.10 1.80
C VAL A 51 -34.56 -12.52 2.35
N LEU A 52 -34.84 -12.67 3.65
CA LEU A 52 -34.97 -13.98 4.28
C LEU A 52 -36.10 -14.81 3.69
N GLU A 53 -37.26 -14.22 3.40
CA GLU A 53 -38.40 -14.90 2.77
C GLU A 53 -38.13 -15.24 1.31
N SER A 54 -37.46 -14.36 0.57
CA SER A 54 -37.05 -14.62 -0.82
C SER A 54 -36.04 -15.77 -0.89
N LEU A 55 -35.13 -15.84 0.08
CA LEU A 55 -34.18 -16.95 0.21
C LEU A 55 -34.84 -18.22 0.78
N LYS A 56 -35.87 -18.09 1.61
CA LYS A 56 -36.59 -19.20 2.28
C LYS A 56 -37.69 -19.85 1.42
N SER A 57 -38.37 -19.10 0.58
CA SER A 57 -39.42 -19.62 -0.31
C SER A 57 -38.86 -20.32 -1.55
N ALA A 58 -37.54 -20.31 -1.71
CA ALA A 58 -36.81 -20.88 -2.82
C ALA A 58 -36.83 -22.43 -2.80
N ASP A 59 -37.73 -23.04 -3.58
CA ASP A 59 -37.83 -24.49 -3.80
C ASP A 59 -36.49 -25.09 -4.29
N LYS A 60 -36.03 -26.16 -3.63
CA LYS A 60 -34.72 -26.83 -3.87
C LYS A 60 -34.48 -27.33 -5.30
N THR A 61 -35.52 -27.43 -6.11
CA THR A 61 -35.48 -28.00 -7.48
C THR A 61 -35.55 -26.95 -8.58
N LYS A 62 -35.90 -25.69 -8.26
CA LYS A 62 -36.10 -24.61 -9.25
C LYS A 62 -35.28 -23.35 -8.98
N THR A 63 -34.70 -23.23 -7.79
CA THR A 63 -34.03 -21.99 -7.39
C THR A 63 -32.53 -22.04 -7.57
N LYS A 64 -31.99 -20.91 -8.05
CA LYS A 64 -30.57 -20.75 -8.28
C LYS A 64 -29.84 -20.63 -6.94
N PRO A 65 -28.70 -21.32 -6.72
CA PRO A 65 -27.81 -21.06 -5.60
C PRO A 65 -27.39 -19.59 -5.54
N VAL A 66 -27.20 -19.07 -4.32
CA VAL A 66 -26.72 -17.71 -4.07
C VAL A 66 -25.36 -17.77 -3.39
N ILE A 67 -24.36 -17.13 -3.99
CA ILE A 67 -23.00 -17.07 -3.47
C ILE A 67 -22.73 -15.65 -2.98
N PHE A 68 -22.60 -15.48 -1.67
CA PHE A 68 -22.17 -14.23 -1.06
C PHE A 68 -20.64 -14.17 -1.00
N VAL A 69 -20.04 -13.15 -1.60
CA VAL A 69 -18.62 -12.85 -1.50
C VAL A 69 -18.48 -11.58 -0.66
N LEU A 70 -17.95 -11.72 0.55
CA LEU A 70 -17.72 -10.63 1.49
C LEU A 70 -16.24 -10.25 1.46
N ASP A 71 -15.89 -9.18 0.76
CA ASP A 71 -14.53 -8.64 0.74
C ASP A 71 -14.27 -7.76 1.96
N GLU A 72 -13.01 -7.73 2.42
CA GLU A 72 -12.61 -7.11 3.69
C GLU A 72 -13.49 -7.54 4.88
N PHE A 73 -13.68 -8.86 5.01
CA PHE A 73 -14.62 -9.49 5.96
C PHE A 73 -14.49 -8.98 7.40
N GLN A 74 -13.28 -8.61 7.84
CA GLN A 74 -13.04 -8.06 9.18
C GLN A 74 -13.82 -6.77 9.47
N LEU A 75 -14.17 -6.00 8.44
CA LEU A 75 -14.97 -4.77 8.59
C LEU A 75 -16.42 -5.08 8.95
N PHE A 76 -17.01 -6.14 8.34
CA PHE A 76 -18.34 -6.61 8.73
C PHE A 76 -18.38 -7.14 10.18
N CYS A 77 -17.26 -7.66 10.70
CA CYS A 77 -17.16 -8.02 12.12
C CYS A 77 -17.21 -6.81 13.06
N CYS A 78 -16.87 -5.61 12.57
CA CYS A 78 -16.93 -4.37 13.35
C CYS A 78 -18.33 -3.74 13.38
N HIS A 79 -19.27 -4.24 12.58
CA HIS A 79 -20.65 -3.74 12.59
C HIS A 79 -21.32 -4.03 13.95
N PRO A 80 -22.21 -3.13 14.41
CA PRO A 80 -22.88 -3.32 15.69
C PRO A 80 -23.69 -4.62 15.67
N ASN A 81 -23.50 -5.46 16.69
CA ASN A 81 -24.22 -6.73 16.87
C ASN A 81 -24.00 -7.79 15.77
N GLN A 82 -23.16 -7.54 14.76
CA GLN A 82 -22.88 -8.46 13.64
C GLN A 82 -24.16 -9.07 13.04
N THR A 83 -25.20 -8.25 12.88
CA THR A 83 -26.56 -8.72 12.55
C THR A 83 -26.59 -9.39 11.18
N LEU A 84 -25.98 -8.77 10.17
CA LEU A 84 -25.88 -9.35 8.84
C LEU A 84 -25.18 -10.73 8.85
N LEU A 85 -24.02 -10.82 9.49
CA LEU A 85 -23.24 -12.07 9.58
C LEU A 85 -23.99 -13.16 10.33
N TYR A 86 -24.65 -12.81 11.43
CA TYR A 86 -25.51 -13.72 12.18
C TYR A 86 -26.59 -14.30 11.28
N ASN A 87 -27.32 -13.45 10.55
CA ASN A 87 -28.42 -13.88 9.68
C ASN A 87 -27.92 -14.75 8.53
N LEU A 88 -26.85 -14.34 7.83
CA LEU A 88 -26.28 -15.13 6.74
C LEU A 88 -25.84 -16.52 7.20
N PHE A 89 -25.14 -16.62 8.34
CA PHE A 89 -24.69 -17.91 8.86
C PHE A 89 -25.83 -18.76 9.43
N ASP A 90 -26.86 -18.16 10.03
CA ASP A 90 -28.04 -18.87 10.53
C ASP A 90 -28.83 -19.52 9.38
N ILE A 91 -28.99 -18.81 8.25
CA ILE A 91 -29.64 -19.36 7.06
C ILE A 91 -28.86 -20.57 6.53
N VAL A 92 -27.53 -20.45 6.37
CA VAL A 92 -26.66 -21.55 5.91
C VAL A 92 -26.77 -22.78 6.81
N GLN A 93 -26.85 -22.59 8.13
CA GLN A 93 -26.96 -23.70 9.09
C GLN A 93 -28.36 -24.34 9.10
N SER A 94 -29.41 -23.55 8.91
CA SER A 94 -30.80 -24.03 9.01
C SER A 94 -31.20 -25.04 7.92
N GLN A 95 -30.45 -25.12 6.81
CA GLN A 95 -30.73 -25.99 5.64
C GLN A 95 -32.15 -25.89 5.06
N GLN A 96 -32.93 -24.88 5.47
CA GLN A 96 -34.35 -24.80 5.15
C GLN A 96 -34.56 -24.44 3.67
N SER A 97 -33.68 -23.66 3.03
CA SER A 97 -33.92 -23.20 1.65
C SER A 97 -32.67 -22.65 0.97
N GLY A 98 -32.54 -22.87 -0.36
CA GLY A 98 -31.47 -22.35 -1.21
C GLY A 98 -30.06 -22.90 -0.92
N ALA A 99 -29.30 -23.28 -1.95
CA ALA A 99 -27.88 -23.54 -1.80
C ALA A 99 -27.14 -22.20 -1.64
N ILE A 100 -27.12 -21.66 -0.42
CA ILE A 100 -26.39 -20.44 -0.06
C ILE A 100 -24.96 -20.78 0.32
N PHE A 101 -24.01 -20.05 -0.25
CA PHE A 101 -22.60 -20.17 0.07
C PHE A 101 -22.03 -18.81 0.45
N VAL A 102 -21.30 -18.71 1.56
CA VAL A 102 -20.70 -17.46 2.02
C VAL A 102 -19.18 -17.60 2.00
N VAL A 103 -18.53 -16.71 1.26
CA VAL A 103 -17.07 -16.59 1.14
C VAL A 103 -16.66 -15.28 1.79
N GLY A 104 -15.93 -15.34 2.89
CA GLY A 104 -15.29 -14.18 3.49
C GLY A 104 -13.84 -14.09 3.04
N ILE A 105 -13.44 -12.95 2.47
CA ILE A 105 -12.07 -12.64 2.08
C ILE A 105 -11.52 -11.65 3.10
N THR A 106 -10.35 -11.92 3.65
CA THR A 106 -9.69 -11.03 4.61
C THR A 106 -8.18 -11.25 4.59
N CYS A 107 -7.42 -10.20 4.87
CA CYS A 107 -5.99 -10.28 5.15
C CYS A 107 -5.67 -10.63 6.61
N ARG A 108 -6.68 -10.59 7.50
CA ARG A 108 -6.52 -10.73 8.94
C ARG A 108 -6.58 -12.21 9.36
N VAL A 109 -5.53 -12.69 10.03
CA VAL A 109 -5.41 -14.11 10.43
C VAL A 109 -6.30 -14.44 11.64
N ASP A 110 -6.48 -13.50 12.57
CA ASP A 110 -7.26 -13.62 13.82
C ASP A 110 -8.74 -13.27 13.64
N VAL A 111 -9.25 -13.28 12.40
CA VAL A 111 -10.64 -12.84 12.11
C VAL A 111 -11.72 -13.63 12.87
N THR A 112 -11.45 -14.88 13.23
CA THR A 112 -12.35 -15.72 14.05
C THR A 112 -12.48 -15.28 15.49
N GLU A 113 -11.61 -14.42 15.98
CA GLU A 113 -11.67 -13.84 17.32
C GLU A 113 -12.56 -12.60 17.36
N LEU A 114 -12.72 -11.92 16.22
CA LEU A 114 -13.62 -10.78 16.07
C LEU A 114 -15.10 -11.19 16.08
N LEU A 115 -15.41 -12.45 15.75
CA LEU A 115 -16.78 -12.95 15.72
C LEU A 115 -17.35 -13.09 17.14
N GLU A 116 -18.52 -12.52 17.38
CA GLU A 116 -19.27 -12.73 18.62
C GLU A 116 -19.57 -14.22 18.82
N LYS A 117 -19.69 -14.66 20.09
CA LYS A 117 -19.95 -16.07 20.43
C LYS A 117 -21.13 -16.68 19.66
N ARG A 118 -22.22 -15.92 19.48
CA ARG A 118 -23.44 -16.36 18.76
C ARG A 118 -23.26 -16.52 17.25
N VAL A 119 -22.36 -15.74 16.64
CA VAL A 119 -22.02 -15.80 15.20
C VAL A 119 -20.99 -16.90 14.98
N LYS A 120 -19.97 -16.95 15.84
CA LYS A 120 -18.92 -17.98 15.84
C LYS A 120 -19.50 -19.39 15.98
N SER A 121 -20.53 -19.56 16.80
CA SER A 121 -21.24 -20.84 16.96
C SER A 121 -21.90 -21.35 15.67
N ARG A 122 -22.20 -20.46 14.71
CA ARG A 122 -22.85 -20.78 13.42
C ARG A 122 -21.86 -20.89 12.27
N TYR A 123 -20.63 -20.45 12.50
CA TYR A 123 -19.55 -20.51 11.54
C TYR A 123 -19.05 -21.95 11.39
N SER A 124 -18.82 -22.40 10.16
CA SER A 124 -18.41 -23.78 9.85
C SER A 124 -16.96 -24.12 10.23
N HIS A 125 -16.21 -23.17 10.78
CA HIS A 125 -14.79 -23.31 11.16
C HIS A 125 -13.86 -23.73 10.01
N ARG A 126 -14.26 -23.47 8.76
CA ARG A 126 -13.44 -23.74 7.56
C ARG A 126 -12.71 -22.48 7.13
N GLN A 127 -11.39 -22.53 7.19
CA GLN A 127 -10.50 -21.46 6.73
C GLN A 127 -9.53 -22.01 5.70
N ILE A 128 -9.43 -21.33 4.57
CA ILE A 128 -8.42 -21.61 3.55
C ILE A 128 -7.40 -20.50 3.65
N ARG A 129 -6.20 -20.82 4.14
CA ARG A 129 -5.09 -19.87 4.17
C ARG A 129 -4.36 -19.90 2.84
N LEU A 130 -4.31 -18.75 2.17
CA LEU A 130 -3.54 -18.57 0.95
C LEU A 130 -2.09 -18.24 1.30
N ASP A 131 -1.34 -19.22 1.80
CA ASP A 131 0.09 -19.03 2.04
C ASP A 131 0.84 -19.09 0.71
N GLY A 132 1.54 -18.01 0.35
CA GLY A 132 2.26 -17.90 -0.92
C GLY A 132 3.49 -18.81 -1.07
N CYS A 133 3.71 -19.80 -0.19
CA CYS A 133 4.97 -20.53 -0.09
C CYS A 133 4.93 -22.01 -0.42
N GLU A 134 3.80 -22.71 -0.27
CA GLU A 134 3.83 -24.18 -0.35
C GLU A 134 2.60 -24.71 -1.08
N VAL A 135 2.80 -25.12 -2.34
CA VAL A 135 1.86 -26.02 -3.01
C VAL A 135 2.38 -27.44 -2.79
N GLY A 136 1.80 -28.15 -1.82
CA GLY A 136 2.08 -29.57 -1.59
C GLY A 136 3.44 -29.90 -0.96
N GLY A 137 4.02 -29.02 -0.15
CA GLY A 137 5.26 -29.29 0.61
C GLY A 137 6.56 -29.28 -0.21
N VAL A 138 6.48 -28.94 -1.50
CA VAL A 138 7.66 -28.71 -2.35
C VAL A 138 8.02 -27.24 -2.27
N LYS A 139 9.26 -26.91 -1.89
CA LYS A 139 9.80 -25.55 -1.99
C LYS A 139 9.81 -25.14 -3.46
N VAL A 140 8.82 -24.36 -3.86
CA VAL A 140 8.77 -23.76 -5.20
C VAL A 140 9.88 -22.72 -5.28
N ASP A 141 10.71 -22.81 -6.31
CA ASP A 141 11.66 -21.74 -6.63
C ASP A 141 10.87 -20.52 -7.10
N ARG A 142 10.60 -19.61 -6.15
CA ARG A 142 9.84 -18.38 -6.39
C ARG A 142 10.53 -17.45 -7.39
N VAL A 143 11.86 -17.50 -7.48
CA VAL A 143 12.61 -16.70 -8.46
C VAL A 143 12.29 -17.22 -9.86
N LYS A 144 12.38 -18.55 -10.04
CA LYS A 144 12.01 -19.18 -11.31
C LYS A 144 10.56 -18.92 -11.69
N GLN A 145 9.62 -19.08 -10.76
CA GLN A 145 8.20 -18.75 -10.99
C GLN A 145 8.02 -17.29 -11.41
N ARG A 146 8.74 -16.35 -10.78
CA ARG A 146 8.64 -14.93 -11.10
C ARG A 146 9.19 -14.59 -12.47
N LEU A 147 10.28 -15.24 -12.89
CA LEU A 147 10.85 -15.11 -14.22
C LEU A 147 9.94 -15.73 -15.30
N GLU A 148 9.28 -16.84 -14.99
CA GLU A 148 8.26 -17.43 -15.86
C GLU A 148 7.06 -16.49 -16.03
N LEU A 149 6.55 -15.91 -14.94
CA LEU A 149 5.48 -14.90 -15.00
C LEU A 149 5.90 -13.66 -15.79
N MET A 150 7.15 -13.19 -15.62
CA MET A 150 7.70 -12.07 -16.40
C MET A 150 7.69 -12.38 -17.88
N ARG A 151 8.14 -13.58 -18.28
CA ARG A 151 8.12 -14.01 -19.67
C ARG A 151 6.68 -14.04 -20.18
N ASP A 152 5.79 -14.72 -19.48
CA ASP A 152 4.44 -14.99 -19.94
C ASP A 152 3.60 -13.69 -20.04
N TRP A 153 3.81 -12.73 -19.14
CA TRP A 153 3.09 -11.44 -19.16
C TRP A 153 3.66 -10.41 -20.12
N LEU A 154 4.97 -10.46 -20.41
CA LEU A 154 5.57 -9.57 -21.40
C LEU A 154 5.42 -10.10 -22.83
N THR A 155 5.27 -11.42 -23.04
CA THR A 155 5.14 -11.97 -24.38
C THR A 155 3.87 -11.50 -25.09
N SER A 156 4.03 -11.03 -26.32
CA SER A 156 2.90 -10.66 -27.19
C SER A 156 2.32 -11.91 -27.88
N PRO A 157 0.98 -12.06 -27.93
CA PRO A 157 0.33 -13.16 -28.64
C PRO A 157 0.30 -12.99 -30.17
N SER A 158 0.81 -11.86 -30.70
CA SER A 158 0.83 -11.59 -32.14
C SER A 158 1.85 -12.47 -32.89
N ASP A 159 1.49 -12.93 -34.09
CA ASP A 159 2.39 -13.73 -34.95
C ASP A 159 3.32 -12.88 -35.84
N SER A 160 3.34 -11.55 -35.64
CA SER A 160 4.18 -10.66 -36.44
C SER A 160 5.67 -10.97 -36.28
N ALA A 161 6.47 -10.69 -37.31
CA ALA A 161 7.92 -10.86 -37.26
C ALA A 161 8.57 -10.03 -36.13
N HIS A 162 7.97 -8.88 -35.81
CA HIS A 162 8.39 -8.05 -34.67
C HIS A 162 8.07 -8.73 -33.33
N ALA A 163 6.84 -9.23 -33.14
CA ALA A 163 6.45 -9.93 -31.92
C ALA A 163 7.33 -11.17 -31.65
N LYS A 164 7.70 -11.93 -32.68
CA LYS A 164 8.65 -13.05 -32.56
C LYS A 164 10.03 -12.60 -32.06
N LYS A 165 10.55 -11.49 -32.59
CA LYS A 165 11.82 -10.91 -32.14
C LYS A 165 11.73 -10.39 -30.71
N PHE A 166 10.62 -9.73 -30.36
CA PHE A 166 10.36 -9.21 -29.03
C PHE A 166 10.27 -10.33 -27.99
N ASN A 167 9.47 -11.37 -28.27
CA ASN A 167 9.31 -12.53 -27.39
C ASN A 167 10.66 -13.26 -27.18
N LYS A 168 11.50 -13.33 -28.22
CA LYS A 168 12.87 -13.85 -28.09
C LYS A 168 13.72 -12.97 -27.16
N SER A 169 13.68 -11.65 -27.34
CA SER A 169 14.40 -10.69 -26.48
C SER A 169 14.00 -10.84 -25.00
N VAL A 170 12.70 -10.95 -24.70
CA VAL A 170 12.20 -11.20 -23.33
C VAL A 170 12.70 -12.53 -22.77
N ALA A 171 12.70 -13.59 -23.59
CA ALA A 171 13.21 -14.90 -23.18
C ALA A 171 14.73 -14.86 -22.87
N ASP A 172 15.50 -14.07 -23.62
CA ASP A 172 16.92 -13.89 -23.38
C ASP A 172 17.18 -13.04 -22.11
N LEU A 173 16.37 -11.99 -21.88
CA LEU A 173 16.44 -11.16 -20.66
C LEU A 173 16.18 -11.96 -19.38
N THR A 174 15.15 -12.81 -19.37
CA THR A 174 14.81 -13.61 -18.17
C THR A 174 15.88 -14.64 -17.79
N ARG A 175 16.83 -14.92 -18.69
CA ARG A 175 17.99 -15.79 -18.44
C ARG A 175 19.23 -15.02 -18.00
N HIS A 176 19.22 -13.69 -18.10
CA HIS A 176 20.38 -12.87 -17.80
C HIS A 176 20.63 -12.80 -16.28
N PRO A 177 21.87 -13.02 -15.78
CA PRO A 177 22.16 -13.11 -14.35
C PRO A 177 21.76 -11.87 -13.56
N THR A 178 21.96 -10.68 -14.13
CA THR A 178 21.54 -9.41 -13.50
C THR A 178 20.04 -9.34 -13.29
N VAL A 179 19.24 -9.78 -14.27
CA VAL A 179 17.76 -9.75 -14.15
C VAL A 179 17.32 -10.74 -13.07
N ILE A 180 17.96 -11.91 -13.01
CA ILE A 180 17.71 -12.91 -11.97
C ILE A 180 18.02 -12.33 -10.58
N GLU A 181 19.14 -11.65 -10.42
CA GLU A 181 19.50 -11.03 -9.13
C GLU A 181 18.57 -9.86 -8.76
N SER A 182 18.15 -9.03 -9.72
CA SER A 182 17.15 -7.97 -9.49
C SER A 182 15.80 -8.53 -9.04
N VAL A 183 15.33 -9.60 -9.68
CA VAL A 183 14.07 -10.28 -9.31
C VAL A 183 14.21 -10.94 -7.93
N LYS A 184 15.36 -11.54 -7.63
CA LYS A 184 15.64 -12.13 -6.31
C LYS A 184 15.67 -11.06 -5.21
N ARG A 185 16.33 -9.92 -5.44
CA ARG A 185 16.32 -8.78 -4.52
C ARG A 185 14.91 -8.24 -4.32
N HIS A 186 14.11 -8.15 -5.38
CA HIS A 186 12.70 -7.76 -5.26
C HIS A 186 11.91 -8.74 -4.39
N LEU A 187 12.07 -10.04 -4.59
CA LEU A 187 11.39 -11.07 -3.80
C LEU A 187 11.80 -11.10 -2.32
N GLN A 188 13.02 -10.66 -1.99
CA GLN A 188 13.47 -10.49 -0.60
C GLN A 188 12.77 -9.32 0.09
N LEU A 189 12.39 -8.28 -0.66
CA LEU A 189 11.71 -7.10 -0.14
C LEU A 189 10.19 -7.26 -0.15
N ASP A 190 9.63 -7.78 -1.23
CA ASP A 190 8.21 -8.04 -1.36
C ASP A 190 7.92 -9.28 -2.22
N SER A 191 7.04 -10.15 -1.71
CA SER A 191 6.58 -11.33 -2.44
C SER A 191 5.27 -11.09 -3.22
N ASN A 192 4.69 -9.89 -3.09
CA ASN A 192 3.43 -9.52 -3.71
C ASN A 192 3.55 -9.47 -5.24
N VAL A 193 2.72 -10.29 -5.87
CA VAL A 193 2.63 -10.44 -7.31
C VAL A 193 2.17 -9.16 -8.00
N ASN A 194 1.32 -8.37 -7.37
CA ASN A 194 0.80 -7.13 -7.94
C ASN A 194 1.87 -6.04 -8.00
N LYS A 195 2.74 -5.93 -6.99
CA LYS A 195 3.88 -5.00 -7.06
C LYS A 195 4.83 -5.38 -8.20
N PHE A 196 5.06 -6.67 -8.41
CA PHE A 196 5.83 -7.13 -9.56
C PHE A 196 5.16 -6.77 -10.89
N LYS A 197 3.82 -6.89 -11.00
CA LYS A 197 3.10 -6.43 -12.20
C LYS A 197 3.32 -4.93 -12.44
N SER A 198 3.30 -4.10 -11.41
CA SER A 198 3.59 -2.66 -11.55
C SER A 198 5.01 -2.41 -12.07
N VAL A 199 6.00 -3.18 -11.61
CA VAL A 199 7.38 -3.11 -12.13
C VAL A 199 7.43 -3.46 -13.62
N LEU A 200 6.76 -4.53 -14.03
CA LEU A 200 6.69 -4.89 -15.46
C LEU A 200 5.94 -3.86 -16.28
N PHE A 201 4.89 -3.26 -15.73
CA PHE A 201 4.16 -2.19 -16.37
C PHE A 201 5.07 -0.98 -16.62
N SER A 202 5.89 -0.58 -15.64
CA SER A 202 6.90 0.48 -15.81
C SER A 202 7.90 0.17 -16.93
N LEU A 203 8.31 -1.09 -17.11
CA LEU A 203 9.16 -1.50 -18.23
C LEU A 203 8.46 -1.33 -19.58
N VAL A 204 7.18 -1.72 -19.67
CA VAL A 204 6.39 -1.58 -20.91
C VAL A 204 6.18 -0.12 -21.25
N CYS A 205 5.97 0.75 -20.26
CA CYS A 205 5.81 2.19 -20.46
C CYS A 205 7.04 2.89 -21.06
N ARG A 206 8.23 2.28 -21.00
CA ARG A 206 9.46 2.83 -21.57
C ARG A 206 9.63 2.52 -23.06
N LEU A 207 8.79 1.63 -23.61
CA LEU A 207 8.83 1.27 -25.02
C LEU A 207 8.27 2.39 -25.89
N ASN A 208 8.96 2.68 -27.00
CA ASN A 208 8.51 3.66 -27.99
C ASN A 208 9.05 3.28 -29.39
N GLU A 209 8.77 4.09 -30.40
CA GLU A 209 9.19 3.80 -31.78
C GLU A 209 10.71 3.74 -31.96
N THR A 210 11.49 4.47 -31.15
CA THR A 210 12.95 4.50 -31.23
C THR A 210 13.61 3.41 -30.37
N ASN A 211 12.96 3.00 -29.27
CA ASN A 211 13.36 1.89 -28.42
C ASN A 211 12.22 0.85 -28.32
N PRO A 212 12.07 -0.03 -29.33
CA PRO A 212 10.94 -0.96 -29.38
C PRO A 212 11.19 -2.27 -28.61
N PHE A 213 12.35 -2.43 -27.95
CA PHE A 213 12.69 -3.62 -27.18
C PHE A 213 13.07 -3.25 -25.76
N ILE A 214 12.71 -4.10 -24.80
CA ILE A 214 13.19 -3.96 -23.42
C ILE A 214 14.67 -4.32 -23.41
N THR A 215 15.52 -3.44 -22.86
CA THR A 215 16.96 -3.67 -22.72
C THR A 215 17.32 -4.01 -21.28
N LEU A 216 18.54 -4.51 -21.07
CA LEU A 216 19.05 -4.76 -19.72
C LEU A 216 19.11 -3.48 -18.88
N LYS A 217 19.49 -2.36 -19.51
CA LYS A 217 19.57 -1.04 -18.86
C LYS A 217 18.21 -0.58 -18.35
N ASP A 218 17.15 -0.80 -19.13
CA ASP A 218 15.78 -0.46 -18.71
C ASP A 218 15.39 -1.25 -17.46
N VAL A 219 15.77 -2.53 -17.38
CA VAL A 219 15.51 -3.36 -16.21
C VAL A 219 16.28 -2.83 -14.99
N GLU A 220 17.57 -2.58 -15.13
CA GLU A 220 18.41 -2.03 -14.04
C GLU A 220 17.87 -0.69 -13.52
N GLU A 221 17.48 0.21 -14.41
CA GLU A 221 16.93 1.52 -14.05
C GLU A 221 15.59 1.39 -13.32
N VAL A 222 14.63 0.60 -13.82
CA VAL A 222 13.33 0.41 -13.14
C VAL A 222 13.51 -0.21 -11.76
N PHE A 223 14.40 -1.20 -11.62
CA PHE A 223 14.66 -1.79 -10.31
C PHE A 223 15.41 -0.81 -9.39
N THR A 224 16.29 0.04 -9.94
CA THR A 224 16.96 1.09 -9.15
C THR A 224 15.97 2.12 -8.63
N GLU A 225 15.03 2.58 -9.46
CA GLU A 225 13.94 3.47 -9.07
C GLU A 225 13.05 2.83 -8.00
N LEU A 226 12.73 1.53 -8.15
CA LEU A 226 11.92 0.80 -7.17
C LEU A 226 12.60 0.69 -5.80
N PHE A 227 13.92 0.61 -5.77
CA PHE A 227 14.72 0.49 -4.55
C PHE A 227 15.29 1.83 -4.06
N ALA A 228 14.94 2.93 -4.73
CA ALA A 228 15.33 4.26 -4.30
C ALA A 228 14.68 4.58 -2.95
N ASP A 229 15.40 5.35 -2.14
CA ASP A 229 14.90 5.81 -0.85
C ASP A 229 14.28 7.19 -1.07
N ASP A 230 12.95 7.26 -1.11
CA ASP A 230 12.21 8.51 -1.39
C ASP A 230 12.60 9.65 -0.44
N LYS A 231 12.95 9.33 0.82
CA LYS A 231 13.42 10.33 1.78
C LYS A 231 14.78 10.91 1.39
N VAL A 232 15.67 10.09 0.82
CA VAL A 232 16.97 10.54 0.34
C VAL A 232 16.82 11.42 -0.91
N GLU A 233 15.94 11.05 -1.84
CA GLU A 233 15.64 11.92 -3.01
C GLU A 233 15.02 13.25 -2.57
N LEU A 234 14.06 13.23 -1.63
CA LEU A 234 13.46 14.44 -1.07
C LEU A 234 14.50 15.36 -0.41
N LEU A 235 15.48 14.78 0.29
CA LEU A 235 16.59 15.54 0.89
C LEU A 235 17.50 16.19 -0.16
N LYS A 236 17.63 15.59 -1.36
CA LYS A 236 18.40 16.18 -2.48
C LYS A 236 17.69 17.36 -3.13
N ASP A 237 16.36 17.43 -3.02
CA ASP A 237 15.55 18.53 -3.56
C ASP A 237 15.48 19.75 -2.63
N LEU A 238 16.03 19.65 -1.41
CA LEU A 238 16.13 20.78 -0.49
C LEU A 238 17.09 21.84 -1.01
N SER A 239 16.84 23.10 -0.69
CA SER A 239 17.82 24.16 -0.86
C SER A 239 19.03 23.95 0.06
N VAL A 240 20.18 24.53 -0.29
CA VAL A 240 21.39 24.46 0.53
C VAL A 240 21.14 24.97 1.97
N LEU A 241 20.30 25.99 2.14
CA LEU A 241 19.93 26.52 3.46
C LEU A 241 19.16 25.47 4.28
N GLU A 242 18.15 24.85 3.68
CA GLU A 242 17.34 23.82 4.33
C GLU A 242 18.19 22.59 4.67
N LEU A 243 19.08 22.19 3.77
CA LEU A 243 20.01 21.09 4.02
C LEU A 243 20.97 21.41 5.17
N CYS A 244 21.48 22.65 5.26
CA CYS A 244 22.27 23.10 6.42
C CYS A 244 21.48 23.02 7.73
N LEU A 245 20.19 23.34 7.72
CA LEU A 245 19.33 23.18 8.89
C LEU A 245 19.14 21.70 9.25
N VAL A 246 18.95 20.83 8.26
CA VAL A 246 18.86 19.38 8.47
C VAL A 246 20.17 18.80 9.02
N VAL A 247 21.34 19.28 8.57
CA VAL A 247 22.64 18.91 9.14
C VAL A 247 22.77 19.40 10.59
N ALA A 248 22.32 20.63 10.90
CA ALA A 248 22.25 21.08 12.28
C ALA A 248 21.35 20.19 13.15
N MET A 249 20.19 19.76 12.63
CA MET A 249 19.29 18.82 13.30
C MET A 249 19.95 17.46 13.52
N LYS A 250 20.64 16.91 12.52
CA LYS A 250 21.42 15.67 12.63
C LYS A 250 22.41 15.76 13.80
N HIS A 251 23.28 16.78 13.80
CA HIS A 251 24.26 16.97 14.88
C HIS A 251 23.59 17.19 16.25
N GLN A 252 22.47 17.90 16.28
CA GLN A 252 21.71 18.09 17.51
C GLN A 252 21.18 16.76 18.05
N SER A 253 20.62 15.91 17.18
CA SER A 253 20.16 14.57 17.56
C SER A 253 21.30 13.65 17.97
N GLU A 254 22.47 13.73 17.34
CA GLU A 254 23.63 12.90 17.69
C GLU A 254 24.27 13.28 19.04
N ILE A 255 24.34 14.58 19.38
CA ILE A 255 24.92 15.02 20.66
C ILE A 255 24.02 14.70 21.84
N TYR A 256 22.70 14.83 21.64
CA TYR A 256 21.70 14.74 22.69
C TYR A 256 20.86 13.46 22.57
N ASP A 257 21.43 12.37 22.04
CA ASP A 257 20.80 11.04 21.98
C ASP A 257 19.33 11.04 21.50
N CYS A 258 19.07 11.74 20.39
CA CYS A 258 17.75 11.90 19.76
C CYS A 258 16.70 12.62 20.61
N GLU A 259 17.10 13.43 21.60
CA GLU A 259 16.18 14.31 22.32
C GLU A 259 15.50 15.33 21.38
N PRO A 260 14.22 15.67 21.63
CA PRO A 260 13.51 16.67 20.84
C PRO A 260 14.19 18.04 20.90
N PHE A 261 14.20 18.75 19.77
CA PHE A 261 14.79 20.08 19.64
C PHE A 261 13.76 21.13 19.22
N ASN A 262 14.04 22.40 19.49
CA ASN A 262 13.23 23.53 19.02
C ASN A 262 13.99 24.36 17.98
N PHE A 263 13.29 25.34 17.39
CA PHE A 263 13.85 26.21 16.35
C PHE A 263 15.08 27.00 16.84
N GLU A 264 15.10 27.46 18.09
CA GLU A 264 16.22 28.22 18.64
C GLU A 264 17.51 27.40 18.74
N MET A 265 17.40 26.14 19.17
CA MET A 265 18.55 25.23 19.31
C MET A 265 19.22 24.99 17.96
N ILE A 266 18.41 24.74 16.92
CA ILE A 266 18.91 24.52 15.56
C ILE A 266 19.49 25.81 14.97
N THR A 267 18.80 26.93 15.16
CA THR A 267 19.27 28.25 14.69
C THR A 267 20.60 28.63 15.32
N ALA A 268 20.77 28.41 16.63
CA ALA A 268 22.03 28.69 17.32
C ALA A 268 23.18 27.85 16.76
N ARG A 269 22.93 26.58 16.42
CA ARG A 269 23.93 25.69 15.80
C ARG A 269 24.28 26.11 14.37
N TYR A 270 23.27 26.42 13.56
CA TYR A 270 23.47 26.95 12.21
C TYR A 270 24.28 28.25 12.21
N LEU A 271 23.94 29.20 13.10
CA LEU A 271 24.66 30.48 13.19
C LEU A 271 26.12 30.29 13.60
N LYS A 272 26.44 29.35 14.49
CA LYS A 272 27.84 29.01 14.84
C LYS A 272 28.63 28.51 13.62
N PHE A 273 27.99 27.73 12.75
CA PHE A 273 28.61 27.26 11.52
C PHE A 273 28.79 28.40 10.50
N ALA A 274 27.74 29.18 10.26
CA ALA A 274 27.72 30.27 9.28
C ALA A 274 28.71 31.40 9.62
N THR A 275 28.91 31.72 10.91
CA THR A 275 29.91 32.72 11.32
C THR A 275 31.34 32.25 11.10
N GLY A 276 31.61 30.94 11.19
CA GLY A 276 32.93 30.36 10.92
C GLY A 276 33.27 30.26 9.43
N HIS A 277 32.26 30.26 8.54
CA HIS A 277 32.41 29.97 7.11
C HIS A 277 31.70 31.01 6.23
N PHE A 278 31.94 32.30 6.52
CA PHE A 278 31.29 33.44 5.86
C PHE A 278 31.47 33.46 4.33
N SER A 279 32.50 32.82 3.80
CA SER A 279 32.79 32.73 2.36
C SER A 279 31.87 31.78 1.59
N ALA A 280 31.26 30.81 2.27
CA ALA A 280 30.50 29.73 1.64
C ALA A 280 29.00 29.76 1.96
N VAL A 281 28.64 30.30 3.13
CA VAL A 281 27.25 30.36 3.60
C VAL A 281 26.94 31.77 4.08
N GLN A 282 25.96 32.41 3.44
CA GLN A 282 25.50 33.72 3.85
C GLN A 282 24.79 33.63 5.21
N ILE A 283 25.12 34.56 6.12
CA ILE A 283 24.36 34.72 7.36
C ILE A 283 22.95 35.18 7.00
N THR A 284 22.00 34.26 7.10
CA THR A 284 20.59 34.47 6.75
C THR A 284 19.84 35.08 7.92
N GLN A 285 18.92 36.00 7.61
CA GLN A 285 18.07 36.61 8.62
C GLN A 285 17.11 35.59 9.23
N ARG A 286 16.77 35.80 10.50
CA ARG A 286 15.86 34.93 11.26
C ARG A 286 14.53 34.62 10.57
N PRO A 287 13.83 35.56 9.90
CA PRO A 287 12.58 35.24 9.19
C PRO A 287 12.79 34.21 8.07
N VAL A 288 13.92 34.26 7.36
CA VAL A 288 14.25 33.32 6.29
C VAL A 288 14.54 31.92 6.85
N LEU A 289 15.24 31.85 7.99
CA LEU A 289 15.49 30.60 8.71
C LEU A 289 14.18 29.97 9.20
N LEU A 290 13.26 30.79 9.70
CA LEU A 290 11.95 30.32 10.14
C LEU A 290 11.13 29.78 8.96
N MET A 291 11.13 30.45 7.80
CA MET A 291 10.46 29.96 6.59
C MET A 291 11.05 28.63 6.10
N ALA A 292 12.38 28.49 6.10
CA ALA A 292 13.05 27.24 5.74
C ALA A 292 12.70 26.12 6.73
N PHE A 293 12.67 26.41 8.03
CA PHE A 293 12.28 25.46 9.07
C PHE A 293 10.80 25.03 8.95
N GLU A 294 9.89 25.96 8.66
CA GLU A 294 8.49 25.66 8.41
C GLU A 294 8.32 24.78 7.16
N ARG A 295 9.09 25.02 6.09
CA ARG A 295 9.08 24.16 4.90
C ARG A 295 9.60 22.75 5.18
N ILE A 296 10.70 22.61 5.94
CA ILE A 296 11.21 21.28 6.37
C ILE A 296 10.14 20.50 7.17
N LYS A 297 9.37 21.21 8.01
CA LYS A 297 8.23 20.63 8.73
C LYS A 297 7.10 20.23 7.80
N GLU A 298 6.74 21.06 6.82
CA GLU A 298 5.71 20.74 5.82
C GLU A 298 6.09 19.53 4.96
N LEU A 299 7.38 19.31 4.73
CA LEU A 299 7.92 18.13 4.06
C LEU A 299 8.01 16.88 4.97
N GLU A 300 7.53 16.96 6.21
CA GLU A 300 7.54 15.89 7.21
C GLU A 300 8.94 15.31 7.51
N ILE A 301 10.00 16.07 7.23
CA ILE A 301 11.38 15.72 7.60
C ILE A 301 11.56 15.84 9.12
N ILE A 302 10.79 16.74 9.74
CA ILE A 302 10.65 16.86 11.20
C ILE A 302 9.19 16.74 11.61
N LEU A 303 8.96 16.10 12.76
CA LEU A 303 7.63 15.86 13.32
C LEU A 303 7.51 16.50 14.70
N SER A 304 6.34 17.07 15.01
CA SER A 304 6.09 17.67 16.33
C SER A 304 6.03 16.62 17.43
N VAL A 305 6.76 16.84 18.51
CA VAL A 305 6.75 16.00 19.73
C VAL A 305 6.01 16.77 20.82
N GLY A 306 4.68 16.67 20.85
CA GLY A 306 3.83 17.31 21.87
C GLY A 306 2.61 18.06 21.33
N GLY A 307 1.77 18.54 22.26
CA GLY A 307 0.51 19.23 21.95
C GLY A 307 0.69 20.63 21.36
N SER A 308 -0.24 21.03 20.50
CA SER A 308 -0.23 22.26 19.66
C SER A 308 -0.30 23.61 20.41
N HIS A 309 -0.05 23.65 21.72
CA HIS A 309 -0.30 24.83 22.57
C HIS A 309 0.94 25.71 22.85
N SER A 310 2.11 25.38 22.30
CA SER A 310 3.31 26.22 22.43
C SER A 310 3.43 27.22 21.27
N LYS A 311 4.16 28.33 21.51
CA LYS A 311 4.55 29.24 20.43
C LYS A 311 5.37 28.47 19.39
N LYS A 312 5.15 28.76 18.10
CA LYS A 312 5.77 28.06 16.96
C LYS A 312 7.29 27.82 17.10
N GLU A 313 8.01 28.79 17.65
CA GLU A 313 9.47 28.78 17.81
C GLU A 313 9.97 27.84 18.93
N TYR A 314 9.13 27.57 19.94
CA TYR A 314 9.46 26.76 21.11
C TYR A 314 8.79 25.39 21.08
N GLN A 315 8.07 25.08 20.00
CA GLN A 315 7.56 23.75 19.76
C GLN A 315 8.71 22.78 19.57
N LEU A 316 8.60 21.62 20.22
CA LEU A 316 9.61 20.57 20.14
C LEU A 316 9.34 19.68 18.94
N TYR A 317 10.41 19.30 18.26
CA TYR A 317 10.39 18.49 17.06
C TYR A 317 11.38 17.32 17.18
N GLY A 318 11.07 16.22 16.53
CA GLY A 318 11.95 15.08 16.32
C GLY A 318 12.24 14.90 14.84
N LEU A 319 13.42 14.38 14.52
CA LEU A 319 13.84 14.11 13.15
C LEU A 319 13.21 12.81 12.65
N ALA A 320 12.57 12.84 11.47
CA ALA A 320 11.90 11.69 10.85
C ALA A 320 12.77 10.96 9.81
N VAL A 321 13.99 11.43 9.60
CA VAL A 321 15.02 10.85 8.72
C VAL A 321 16.21 10.36 9.55
N THR A 322 16.91 9.34 9.07
CA THR A 322 18.10 8.82 9.76
C THR A 322 19.35 9.61 9.38
N GLY A 323 20.37 9.60 10.24
CA GLY A 323 21.68 10.20 9.92
C GLY A 323 22.27 9.62 8.62
N GLU A 324 22.15 8.30 8.42
CA GLU A 324 22.60 7.62 7.20
C GLU A 324 21.87 8.09 5.92
N GLN A 325 20.58 8.44 6.02
CA GLN A 325 19.83 9.01 4.90
C GLN A 325 20.33 10.40 4.55
N ILE A 326 20.62 11.22 5.57
CA ILE A 326 21.19 12.55 5.40
C ILE A 326 22.58 12.45 4.76
N ASP A 327 23.43 11.53 5.23
CA ASP A 327 24.78 11.34 4.68
C ASP A 327 24.75 10.88 3.22
N ARG A 328 23.85 9.95 2.87
CA ARG A 328 23.65 9.53 1.47
C ARG A 328 23.14 10.68 0.60
N ALA A 329 22.23 11.51 1.11
CA ALA A 329 21.71 12.67 0.37
C ALA A 329 22.82 13.68 0.11
N ILE A 330 23.63 14.01 1.13
CA ILE A 330 24.75 14.96 1.03
C ILE A 330 25.81 14.47 0.05
N ALA A 331 26.17 13.18 0.09
CA ALA A 331 27.17 12.61 -0.81
C ALA A 331 26.75 12.64 -2.29
N SER A 332 25.44 12.68 -2.57
CA SER A 332 24.88 12.68 -3.93
C SER A 332 24.20 14.00 -4.30
N TYR A 333 24.32 15.04 -3.48
CA TYR A 333 23.68 16.33 -3.70
C TYR A 333 24.37 17.11 -4.84
N PRO A 334 23.64 17.58 -5.87
CA PRO A 334 24.23 18.27 -7.00
C PRO A 334 24.66 19.70 -6.62
N GLY A 335 25.96 20.00 -6.73
CA GLY A 335 26.47 21.37 -6.55
C GLY A 335 26.55 21.82 -5.08
N LEU A 336 26.68 20.89 -4.13
CA LEU A 336 26.82 21.23 -2.71
C LEU A 336 28.15 21.98 -2.44
N PRO A 337 28.13 23.11 -1.72
CA PRO A 337 29.36 23.76 -1.27
C PRO A 337 30.21 22.82 -0.40
N THR A 338 31.52 22.83 -0.62
CA THR A 338 32.45 21.88 0.02
C THR A 338 32.46 22.02 1.55
N GLU A 339 32.26 23.23 2.06
CA GLU A 339 32.21 23.53 3.48
C GLU A 339 31.01 22.87 4.17
N VAL A 340 29.88 22.76 3.48
CA VAL A 340 28.67 22.08 3.99
C VAL A 340 28.90 20.57 4.04
N ALA A 341 29.51 20.01 3.00
CA ALA A 341 29.88 18.59 2.97
C ALA A 341 30.89 18.23 4.08
N GLN A 342 31.89 19.08 4.29
CA GLN A 342 32.86 18.91 5.38
C GLN A 342 32.21 19.00 6.75
N TRP A 343 31.31 19.97 6.94
CA TRP A 343 30.60 20.15 8.19
C TRP A 343 29.71 18.96 8.54
N ALA A 344 28.99 18.40 7.56
CA ALA A 344 28.16 17.21 7.77
C ALA A 344 28.97 15.94 8.08
N ALA A 345 30.22 15.88 7.61
CA ALA A 345 31.15 14.77 7.86
C ALA A 345 31.90 14.90 9.19
N THR A 346 32.02 16.11 9.75
CA THR A 346 32.61 16.30 11.08
C THR A 346 31.72 15.69 12.16
N SER A 347 32.28 14.79 12.96
CA SER A 347 31.59 14.31 14.16
C SER A 347 31.27 15.49 15.08
N PRO A 348 30.06 15.53 15.65
CA PRO A 348 29.70 16.60 16.54
C PRO A 348 30.55 16.54 17.81
N CYS A 349 31.41 17.55 18.03
CA CYS A 349 32.06 17.78 19.32
C CYS A 349 31.13 18.44 20.33
#